data_AF-A0A8R1U105-F1
#
_entry.id   AF-A0A8R1U105-F1
#
_cell.length_a   1.000
_cell.length_b   1.000
_cell.length_c   1.000
_cell.angle_alpha   90.00
_cell.angle_beta   90.00
_cell.angle_gamma   90.00
#
_symmetry.space_group_name_H-M   'P 1'
#
loop_
_entity.id
_entity.type
_entity.pdbx_description
1 polymer ?
#
loop_
_entity_poly.entity_id
_entity_poly.type
_entity_poly.pdbx_seq_one_letter_code
_entity_poly.pdbx_strand_id
1 'polypeptide(L)'
;MWLSFLLIFDSVGADFTPHFRSFIHNNYGVAIAQALERTDLGRTASFGGKQSNEDKLSNQAVILIHGSGDRITRLQRMVDHLLAKGYNRSEIYGTTWGDGELTSVGLVDMKCSYVKQIRSMIIAVRQYSGTRVDVIAYAVGSPLARKAILGGECVDTREILGPPITELIDTYLSVAGANYGIVSCFIPIPVGACNRRTGLHCRSTFLRDINGQTGYEGTFIFSIFSDSDEKIGYRGCNTLLSPIRGETGFVKKEFLSHDLTIDKTYEMQRNFIQKQRPV
;
A
#
# COMPACT_ATOMS: atom_id res chain seq x y z
N MET A 1 -16.44 47.46 18.64
CA MET A 1 -15.57 46.88 17.59
C MET A 1 -15.50 45.37 17.84
N TRP A 2 -16.35 44.59 17.19
CA TRP A 2 -16.35 43.13 17.37
C TRP A 2 -15.22 42.57 16.50
N LEU A 3 -14.15 42.10 17.14
CA LEU A 3 -13.09 41.35 16.47
C LEU A 3 -13.65 39.98 16.09
N SER A 4 -14.07 39.85 14.83
CA SER A 4 -14.35 38.57 14.20
C SER A 4 -13.04 37.77 14.14
N PHE A 5 -12.81 36.90 15.12
CA PHE A 5 -11.84 35.82 14.98
C PHE A 5 -12.33 34.90 13.87
N LEU A 6 -11.81 35.09 12.66
CA LEU A 6 -11.80 34.06 11.63
C LEU A 6 -10.96 32.91 12.18
N LEU A 7 -11.63 31.97 12.86
CA LEU A 7 -11.10 30.62 13.01
C LEU A 7 -10.92 30.09 11.59
N ILE A 8 -9.68 30.18 11.10
CA ILE A 8 -9.25 29.38 9.97
C ILE A 8 -9.38 27.95 10.47
N PHE A 9 -10.51 27.33 10.18
CA PHE A 9 -10.57 25.89 10.18
C PHE A 9 -9.55 25.48 9.14
N ASP A 10 -8.36 25.08 9.59
CA ASP A 10 -7.48 24.24 8.78
C ASP A 10 -8.35 23.03 8.43
N SER A 11 -8.98 23.12 7.26
CA SER A 11 -9.66 21.98 6.70
C SER A 11 -8.57 20.95 6.56
N VAL A 12 -8.64 19.91 7.39
CA VAL A 12 -7.77 18.74 7.33
C VAL A 12 -8.06 18.08 5.98
N GLY A 13 -7.47 18.63 4.93
CA GLY A 13 -7.56 18.13 3.58
C GLY A 13 -6.87 16.78 3.54
N ALA A 14 -7.46 15.83 2.82
CA ALA A 14 -6.67 14.71 2.31
C ALA A 14 -5.79 15.25 1.17
N ASP A 15 -4.79 16.02 1.58
CA ASP A 15 -3.75 16.55 0.73
C ASP A 15 -2.42 16.24 1.40
N PHE A 16 -1.36 16.16 0.60
CA PHE A 16 -0.03 16.27 1.16
C PHE A 16 0.10 17.63 1.86
N THR A 17 0.81 17.66 2.97
CA THR A 17 1.13 18.96 3.57
C THR A 17 1.90 19.81 2.55
N PRO A 18 1.76 21.15 2.59
CA PRO A 18 2.52 22.03 1.70
C PRO A 18 4.03 21.74 1.74
N HIS A 19 4.54 21.37 2.91
CA HIS A 19 5.93 21.00 3.11
C HIS A 19 6.32 19.72 2.34
N PHE A 20 5.54 18.65 2.43
CA PHE A 20 5.84 17.40 1.71
C PHE A 20 5.59 17.52 0.21
N ARG A 21 4.53 18.23 -0.20
CA ARG A 21 4.29 18.56 -1.61
C ARG A 21 5.46 19.33 -2.21
N SER A 22 5.96 20.36 -1.52
CA SER A 22 7.13 21.14 -1.93
C SER A 22 8.37 20.26 -2.05
N PHE A 23 8.59 19.36 -1.09
CA PHE A 23 9.69 18.38 -1.16
C PHE A 23 9.59 17.50 -2.43
N ILE A 24 8.43 16.89 -2.70
CA ILE A 24 8.27 16.03 -3.88
C ILE A 24 8.48 16.85 -5.16
N HIS A 25 7.84 18.02 -5.26
CA HIS A 25 7.97 18.90 -6.40
C HIS A 25 9.43 19.29 -6.68
N ASN A 26 10.19 19.68 -5.65
CA ASN A 26 11.56 20.15 -5.81
C ASN A 26 12.57 19.03 -6.11
N ASN A 27 12.30 17.80 -5.66
CA ASN A 27 13.24 16.66 -5.83
C ASN A 27 12.89 15.74 -7.01
N TYR A 28 11.61 15.66 -7.40
CA TYR A 28 11.10 14.71 -8.40
C TYR A 28 10.29 15.37 -9.52
N GLY A 29 10.03 16.68 -9.41
CA GLY A 29 9.28 17.45 -10.39
C GLY A 29 7.76 17.41 -10.20
N VAL A 30 7.09 18.33 -10.89
CA VAL A 30 5.64 18.54 -10.79
C VAL A 30 4.81 17.32 -11.19
N ALA A 31 5.26 16.55 -12.18
CA ALA A 31 4.52 15.39 -12.66
C ALA A 31 4.41 14.29 -11.59
N ILE A 32 5.48 14.04 -10.83
CA ILE A 32 5.47 13.07 -9.73
C ILE A 32 4.64 13.61 -8.56
N ALA A 33 4.77 14.89 -8.23
CA ALA A 33 3.94 15.51 -7.20
C ALA A 33 2.44 15.34 -7.51
N GLN A 34 2.01 15.65 -8.74
CA GLN A 34 0.61 15.49 -9.17
C GLN A 34 0.15 14.03 -9.16
N ALA A 35 0.98 13.12 -9.69
CA ALA A 35 0.67 11.69 -9.73
C ALA A 35 0.50 11.08 -8.33
N LEU A 36 1.26 11.56 -7.34
CA LEU A 36 1.19 11.07 -5.97
C LEU A 36 0.14 11.78 -5.15
N GLU A 37 -0.05 13.09 -5.31
CA GLU A 37 -0.97 13.86 -4.48
C GLU A 37 -2.42 13.61 -4.85
N ARG A 38 -2.73 13.40 -6.14
CA ARG A 38 -4.07 13.06 -6.65
C ARG A 38 -5.16 14.08 -6.33
N THR A 39 -4.85 15.37 -6.44
CA THR A 39 -5.80 16.47 -6.16
C THR A 39 -7.10 16.38 -6.97
N ASP A 40 -7.11 15.64 -8.07
CA ASP A 40 -8.31 15.30 -8.86
C ASP A 40 -9.38 14.53 -8.06
N LEU A 41 -8.99 13.86 -6.96
CA LEU A 41 -9.86 13.08 -6.09
C LEU A 41 -10.32 13.81 -4.82
N GLY A 42 -9.97 15.09 -4.68
CA GLY A 42 -10.35 15.93 -3.53
C GLY A 42 -10.02 15.28 -2.19
N ARG A 43 -10.98 15.22 -1.26
CA ARG A 43 -10.80 14.67 0.11
C ARG A 43 -10.50 13.17 0.17
N THR A 44 -10.39 12.49 -0.96
CA THR A 44 -10.04 11.06 -1.03
C THR A 44 -8.72 10.81 -1.73
N ALA A 45 -7.95 11.87 -1.97
CA ALA A 45 -6.74 11.86 -2.77
C ALA A 45 -5.59 11.13 -2.07
N SER A 46 -4.86 11.83 -1.21
CA SER A 46 -3.63 11.33 -0.57
C SER A 46 -3.38 12.05 0.74
N PHE A 47 -2.47 11.57 1.56
CA PHE A 47 -2.07 12.29 2.77
C PHE A 47 -0.64 11.94 3.16
N GLY A 48 -0.05 12.83 3.95
CA GLY A 48 1.24 12.63 4.58
C GLY A 48 2.07 13.90 4.60
N GLY A 49 3.11 13.87 5.42
CA GLY A 49 4.07 14.96 5.53
C GLY A 49 3.99 15.75 6.83
N LYS A 50 5.13 16.31 7.20
CA LYS A 50 5.27 17.35 8.23
C LYS A 50 4.52 18.64 7.87
N GLN A 51 4.03 19.39 8.84
CA GLN A 51 3.53 20.75 8.63
C GLN A 51 4.68 21.74 8.40
N SER A 52 5.80 21.52 9.11
CA SER A 52 7.00 22.36 9.00
C SER A 52 8.28 21.59 9.35
N ASN A 53 9.43 22.24 9.30
CA ASN A 53 10.72 21.62 9.64
C ASN A 53 10.84 21.26 11.13
N GLU A 54 10.04 21.91 11.99
CA GLU A 54 10.03 21.71 13.44
C GLU A 54 9.39 20.38 13.85
N ASP A 55 8.58 19.77 12.97
CA ASP A 55 7.97 18.46 13.22
C ASP A 55 9.06 17.37 13.32
N LYS A 56 9.11 16.75 14.49
CA LYS A 56 9.98 15.61 14.77
C LYS A 56 9.23 14.31 14.55
N LEU A 57 9.90 13.36 13.91
CA LEU A 57 9.40 11.99 13.79
C LEU A 57 9.92 11.20 14.99
N SER A 58 9.01 10.62 15.75
CA SER A 58 9.24 9.69 16.86
C SER A 58 9.17 8.23 16.44
N ASN A 59 8.45 7.91 15.36
CA ASN A 59 8.34 6.58 14.78
C ASN A 59 8.86 6.57 13.33
N GLN A 60 9.11 5.37 12.82
CA GLN A 60 9.36 5.19 11.39
C GLN A 60 8.12 5.55 10.58
N ALA A 61 8.33 6.08 9.38
CA ALA A 61 7.22 6.47 8.51
C ALA A 61 6.52 5.22 7.96
N VAL A 62 5.19 5.21 8.03
CA VAL A 62 4.33 4.12 7.57
C VAL A 62 3.61 4.53 6.31
N ILE A 63 3.68 3.68 5.29
CA ILE A 63 3.02 3.87 4.01
C ILE A 63 1.88 2.86 3.91
N LEU A 64 0.66 3.38 3.80
CA LEU A 64 -0.56 2.61 3.67
C LEU A 64 -0.92 2.47 2.18
N ILE A 65 -1.16 1.24 1.73
CA ILE A 65 -1.54 0.92 0.36
C ILE A 65 -2.88 0.18 0.37
N HIS A 66 -3.91 0.80 -0.23
CA HIS A 66 -5.28 0.26 -0.26
C HIS A 66 -5.47 -0.85 -1.32
N GLY A 67 -6.64 -1.50 -1.30
CA GLY A 67 -7.04 -2.53 -2.26
C GLY A 67 -7.62 -1.96 -3.56
N SER A 68 -7.95 -2.83 -4.51
CA SER A 68 -8.65 -2.44 -5.74
C SER A 68 -10.11 -2.09 -5.45
N GLY A 69 -10.63 -1.03 -6.08
CA GLY A 69 -12.00 -0.56 -5.85
C GLY A 69 -12.19 0.16 -4.51
N ASP A 70 -11.08 0.51 -3.85
CA ASP A 70 -11.02 1.41 -2.72
C ASP A 70 -10.21 2.67 -3.08
N ARG A 71 -10.31 3.68 -2.22
CA ARG A 71 -9.36 4.81 -2.12
C ARG A 71 -8.59 4.72 -0.81
N ILE A 72 -7.57 5.56 -0.64
CA ILE A 72 -6.78 5.58 0.59
C ILE A 72 -7.64 5.82 1.85
N THR A 73 -8.80 6.47 1.72
CA THR A 73 -9.76 6.69 2.81
C THR A 73 -10.34 5.40 3.38
N ARG A 74 -10.31 4.27 2.66
CA ARG A 74 -10.64 2.94 3.22
C ARG A 74 -9.81 2.60 4.44
N LEU A 75 -8.58 3.14 4.51
CA LEU A 75 -7.62 2.92 5.58
C LEU A 75 -7.63 4.03 6.64
N GLN A 76 -8.61 4.94 6.62
CA GLN A 76 -8.68 6.03 7.62
C GLN A 76 -8.79 5.49 9.05
N ARG A 77 -9.49 4.37 9.27
CA ARG A 77 -9.54 3.75 10.60
C ARG A 77 -8.18 3.23 11.08
N MET A 78 -7.34 2.77 10.16
CA MET A 78 -5.95 2.39 10.50
C MET A 78 -5.12 3.63 10.83
N VAL A 79 -5.30 4.73 10.10
CA VAL A 79 -4.69 6.02 10.44
C VAL A 79 -5.10 6.45 11.85
N ASP A 80 -6.40 6.46 12.15
CA ASP A 80 -6.93 6.88 13.45
C ASP A 80 -6.38 5.99 14.58
N HIS A 81 -6.25 4.68 14.32
CA HIS A 81 -5.64 3.74 15.26
C HIS A 81 -4.16 4.05 15.52
N LEU A 82 -3.37 4.33 14.49
CA LEU A 82 -1.96 4.71 14.65
C LEU A 82 -1.81 6.01 15.45
N LEU A 83 -2.61 7.03 15.11
CA LEU A 83 -2.63 8.31 15.83
C LEU A 83 -2.97 8.12 17.32
N ALA A 84 -4.01 7.33 17.62
CA ALA A 84 -4.39 6.99 18.99
C ALA A 84 -3.31 6.22 19.77
N LYS A 85 -2.31 5.67 19.07
CA LYS A 85 -1.21 4.90 19.65
C LYS A 85 0.15 5.60 19.56
N GLY A 86 0.13 6.92 19.39
CA GLY A 86 1.31 7.78 19.49
C GLY A 86 2.08 7.98 18.19
N TYR A 87 1.50 7.63 17.04
CA TYR A 87 2.03 8.10 15.76
C TYR A 87 1.62 9.56 15.54
N ASN A 88 2.49 10.32 14.90
CA ASN A 88 2.18 11.64 14.39
C ASN A 88 1.58 11.55 12.98
N ARG A 89 0.73 12.50 12.60
CA ARG A 89 0.19 12.58 11.23
C ARG A 89 1.30 12.66 10.17
N SER A 90 2.44 13.28 10.52
CA SER A 90 3.63 13.38 9.69
C SER A 90 4.42 12.07 9.52
N GLU A 91 4.03 11.01 10.21
CA GLU A 91 4.60 9.66 10.10
C GLU A 91 3.72 8.72 9.29
N ILE A 92 2.50 9.12 8.92
CA ILE A 92 1.53 8.26 8.25
C ILE A 92 1.24 8.79 6.85
N TYR A 93 1.52 7.96 5.85
CA TYR A 93 1.49 8.34 4.43
C TYR A 93 0.58 7.41 3.65
N GLY A 94 -0.05 7.93 2.60
CA GLY A 94 -0.87 7.14 1.71
C GLY A 94 -1.23 7.92 0.46
N THR A 95 -1.31 7.22 -0.67
CA THR A 95 -1.77 7.78 -1.94
C THR A 95 -2.86 6.89 -2.49
N THR A 96 -3.90 7.49 -3.07
CA THR A 96 -4.89 6.72 -3.83
C THR A 96 -4.28 6.31 -5.18
N TRP A 97 -3.85 5.06 -5.25
CA TRP A 97 -3.27 4.53 -6.46
C TRP A 97 -4.34 4.18 -7.49
N GLY A 98 -3.94 4.17 -8.75
CA GLY A 98 -4.84 3.84 -9.85
C GLY A 98 -5.76 4.99 -10.21
N ASP A 99 -6.99 4.69 -10.64
CA ASP A 99 -7.89 5.69 -11.24
C ASP A 99 -8.97 6.22 -10.28
N GLY A 100 -8.87 5.92 -8.98
CA GLY A 100 -9.85 6.41 -7.99
C GLY A 100 -11.21 5.71 -8.09
N GLU A 101 -11.19 4.38 -8.32
CA GLU A 101 -12.36 3.49 -8.40
C GLU A 101 -13.18 3.61 -9.69
N LEU A 102 -12.63 4.26 -10.73
CA LEU A 102 -13.30 4.34 -12.03
C LEU A 102 -13.34 2.97 -12.72
N THR A 103 -12.27 2.18 -12.57
CA THR A 103 -12.25 0.80 -13.04
C THR A 103 -12.93 -0.11 -12.03
N SER A 104 -13.97 -0.84 -12.47
CA SER A 104 -14.60 -1.88 -11.66
C SER A 104 -13.57 -2.92 -11.20
N VAL A 105 -13.70 -3.42 -9.97
CA VAL A 105 -12.78 -4.39 -9.35
C VAL A 105 -12.46 -5.57 -10.27
N GLY A 106 -13.45 -6.12 -11.00
CA GLY A 106 -13.24 -7.24 -11.92
C GLY A 106 -12.40 -6.91 -13.17
N LEU A 107 -12.19 -5.63 -13.46
CA LEU A 107 -11.41 -5.12 -14.59
C LEU A 107 -10.05 -4.55 -14.18
N VAL A 108 -9.73 -4.51 -12.87
CA VAL A 108 -8.44 -4.03 -12.39
C VAL A 108 -7.36 -5.05 -12.69
N ASP A 109 -6.44 -4.71 -13.60
CA ASP A 109 -5.20 -5.43 -13.81
C ASP A 109 -4.00 -4.68 -13.21
N MET A 110 -2.91 -5.41 -13.02
CA MET A 110 -1.71 -4.93 -12.32
C MET A 110 -0.81 -4.11 -13.25
N LYS A 111 -1.26 -2.90 -13.58
CA LYS A 111 -0.59 -2.00 -14.53
C LYS A 111 0.73 -1.44 -14.00
N CYS A 112 1.69 -1.21 -14.89
CA CYS A 112 2.95 -0.55 -14.58
C CYS A 112 2.75 0.85 -13.97
N SER A 113 1.74 1.60 -14.43
CA SER A 113 1.45 2.93 -13.89
C SER A 113 1.12 2.89 -12.40
N TYR A 114 0.35 1.89 -11.94
CA TYR A 114 -0.01 1.74 -10.52
C TYR A 114 1.22 1.35 -9.70
N VAL A 115 2.03 0.43 -10.22
CA VAL A 115 3.32 0.03 -9.65
C VAL A 115 4.26 1.24 -9.51
N LYS A 116 4.39 2.08 -10.54
CA LYS A 116 5.24 3.28 -10.54
C LYS A 116 4.78 4.30 -9.52
N GLN A 117 3.47 4.49 -9.35
CA GLN A 117 2.92 5.40 -8.36
C GLN A 117 3.30 4.93 -6.94
N ILE A 118 3.10 3.66 -6.62
CA ILE A 118 3.46 3.09 -5.31
C ILE A 118 4.99 3.15 -5.10
N ARG A 119 5.78 2.79 -6.12
CA ARG A 119 7.26 2.84 -6.05
C ARG A 119 7.75 4.26 -5.78
N SER A 120 7.20 5.25 -6.47
CA SER A 120 7.56 6.66 -6.29
C SER A 120 7.17 7.15 -4.90
N MET A 121 6.02 6.72 -4.37
CA MET A 121 5.60 7.03 -3.01
C MET A 121 6.59 6.49 -1.97
N ILE A 122 6.99 5.22 -2.09
CA ILE A 122 7.97 4.59 -1.19
C ILE A 122 9.30 5.36 -1.19
N ILE A 123 9.84 5.64 -2.38
CA ILE A 123 11.13 6.34 -2.53
C ILE A 123 11.05 7.76 -1.95
N ALA A 124 9.99 8.50 -2.28
CA ALA A 124 9.79 9.87 -1.82
C ALA A 124 9.65 9.94 -0.29
N VAL A 125 8.84 9.07 0.31
CA VAL A 125 8.63 9.04 1.77
C VAL A 125 9.91 8.63 2.49
N ARG A 126 10.63 7.60 2.01
CA ARG A 126 11.92 7.21 2.60
C ARG A 126 12.92 8.37 2.58
N GLN A 127 13.08 9.04 1.44
CA GLN A 127 14.01 10.17 1.35
C GLN A 127 13.57 11.35 2.23
N TYR A 128 12.26 11.57 2.36
CA TYR A 128 11.71 12.65 3.17
C TYR A 128 11.82 12.40 4.69
N SER A 129 11.58 11.15 5.14
CA SER A 129 11.69 10.77 6.55
C SER A 129 13.14 10.60 7.00
N GLY A 130 14.04 10.27 6.07
CA GLY A 130 15.45 10.00 6.35
C GLY A 130 15.72 8.65 7.03
N THR A 131 14.69 7.79 7.15
CA THR A 131 14.76 6.46 7.77
C THR A 131 14.18 5.42 6.83
N ARG A 132 14.41 4.12 7.12
CA ARG A 132 13.62 3.07 6.46
C ARG A 132 12.14 3.24 6.79
N VAL A 133 11.29 2.87 5.84
CA VAL A 133 9.83 2.98 5.97
C VAL A 133 9.21 1.61 6.22
N ASP A 134 8.03 1.62 6.82
CA ASP A 134 7.16 0.46 6.92
C ASP A 134 6.05 0.55 5.89
N VAL A 135 5.67 -0.59 5.31
CA VAL A 135 4.61 -0.66 4.30
C VAL A 135 3.53 -1.60 4.78
N ILE A 136 2.30 -1.11 4.89
CA ILE A 136 1.11 -1.93 5.11
C ILE A 136 0.30 -1.92 3.82
N ALA A 137 0.25 -3.06 3.15
CA ALA A 137 -0.46 -3.20 1.89
C ALA A 137 -1.62 -4.19 2.00
N TYR A 138 -2.80 -3.75 1.57
CA TYR A 138 -4.06 -4.48 1.69
C TYR A 138 -4.52 -5.05 0.34
N ALA A 139 -5.04 -6.28 0.36
CA ALA A 139 -5.72 -6.89 -0.78
C ALA A 139 -4.88 -6.91 -2.07
N VAL A 140 -5.40 -6.32 -3.16
CA VAL A 140 -4.69 -6.17 -4.44
C VAL A 140 -3.52 -5.18 -4.35
N GLY A 141 -3.54 -4.27 -3.38
CA GLY A 141 -2.43 -3.38 -3.07
C GLY A 141 -1.17 -4.15 -2.67
N SER A 142 -1.29 -5.34 -2.06
CA SER A 142 -0.14 -6.15 -1.63
C SER A 142 0.73 -6.60 -2.83
N PRO A 143 0.23 -7.34 -3.83
CA PRO A 143 1.06 -7.70 -4.98
C PRO A 143 1.53 -6.49 -5.81
N LEU A 144 0.79 -5.37 -5.83
CA LEU A 144 1.25 -4.13 -6.47
C LEU A 144 2.46 -3.53 -5.75
N ALA A 145 2.38 -3.42 -4.42
CA ALA A 145 3.48 -2.93 -3.58
C ALA A 145 4.70 -3.85 -3.67
N ARG A 146 4.50 -5.17 -3.70
CA ARG A 146 5.59 -6.12 -3.94
C ARG A 146 6.28 -5.88 -5.28
N LYS A 147 5.54 -5.70 -6.37
CA LYS A 147 6.16 -5.36 -7.67
C LYS A 147 6.87 -4.00 -7.63
N ALA A 148 6.30 -3.01 -6.93
CA ALA A 148 6.91 -1.70 -6.76
C ALA A 148 8.24 -1.77 -6.00
N ILE A 149 8.35 -2.65 -5.01
CA ILE A 149 9.57 -2.89 -4.24
C ILE A 149 10.59 -3.69 -5.07
N LEU A 150 10.15 -4.79 -5.71
CA LEU A 150 10.99 -5.65 -6.54
C LEU A 150 11.66 -4.88 -7.70
N GLY A 151 10.94 -3.93 -8.29
CA GLY A 151 11.41 -3.25 -9.48
C GLY A 151 11.50 -4.21 -10.68
N GLY A 152 12.62 -4.18 -11.39
CA GLY A 152 12.84 -4.92 -12.63
C GLY A 152 11.98 -4.39 -13.77
N GLU A 153 11.55 -5.29 -14.66
CA GLU A 153 10.77 -4.94 -15.85
C GLU A 153 9.26 -5.01 -15.58
N CYS A 154 8.49 -4.01 -16.00
CA CYS A 154 7.03 -4.06 -15.98
C CYS A 154 6.49 -5.11 -16.97
N VAL A 155 5.51 -5.90 -16.52
CA VAL A 155 4.99 -7.06 -17.28
C VAL A 155 4.16 -6.63 -18.50
N ASP A 156 3.41 -5.53 -18.39
CA ASP A 156 2.58 -4.92 -19.43
C ASP A 156 3.37 -4.03 -20.39
N THR A 157 4.18 -3.10 -19.88
CA THR A 157 4.82 -2.06 -20.71
C THR A 157 6.28 -2.35 -21.07
N ARG A 158 6.92 -3.33 -20.41
CA ARG A 158 8.38 -3.57 -20.49
C ARG A 158 9.26 -2.42 -20.00
N GLU A 159 8.68 -1.42 -19.34
CA GLU A 159 9.45 -0.34 -18.71
C GLU A 159 10.34 -0.89 -17.59
N ILE A 160 11.55 -0.36 -17.47
CA ILE A 160 12.52 -0.75 -16.44
C ILE A 160 12.35 0.17 -15.22
N LEU A 161 11.91 -0.42 -14.10
CA LEU A 161 11.72 0.27 -12.82
C LEU A 161 13.03 0.47 -12.03
N GLY A 162 14.10 -0.20 -12.46
CA GLY A 162 15.39 -0.26 -11.75
C GLY A 162 15.50 -1.45 -10.81
N PRO A 163 16.54 -1.50 -9.96
CA PRO A 163 16.74 -2.61 -9.02
C PRO A 163 15.67 -2.65 -7.91
N PRO A 164 15.61 -3.75 -7.13
CA PRO A 164 14.84 -3.78 -5.90
C PRO A 164 15.23 -2.62 -4.97
N ILE A 165 14.24 -2.08 -4.24
CA ILE A 165 14.44 -1.03 -3.22
C ILE A 165 14.28 -1.59 -1.81
N THR A 166 14.67 -2.84 -1.62
CA THR A 166 14.53 -3.62 -0.38
C THR A 166 15.17 -2.91 0.81
N GLU A 167 16.31 -2.26 0.60
CA GLU A 167 17.07 -1.52 1.61
C GLU A 167 16.33 -0.28 2.15
N LEU A 168 15.28 0.17 1.45
CA LEU A 168 14.43 1.27 1.86
C LEU A 168 13.35 0.84 2.86
N ILE A 169 13.06 -0.47 2.93
CA ILE A 169 11.94 -1.02 3.72
C ILE A 169 12.46 -1.72 4.97
N ASP A 170 11.93 -1.33 6.13
CA ASP A 170 12.14 -2.09 7.36
C ASP A 170 11.14 -3.25 7.40
N THR A 171 9.86 -2.94 7.62
CA THR A 171 8.80 -3.95 7.68
C THR A 171 7.83 -3.83 6.50
N TYR A 172 7.62 -4.94 5.80
CA TYR A 172 6.53 -5.10 4.83
C TYR A 172 5.46 -6.02 5.41
N LEU A 173 4.23 -5.51 5.51
CA LEU A 173 3.07 -6.24 6.00
C LEU A 173 1.99 -6.35 4.92
N SER A 174 1.66 -7.57 4.53
CA SER A 174 0.55 -7.88 3.64
C SER A 174 -0.70 -8.26 4.44
N VAL A 175 -1.78 -7.50 4.32
CA VAL A 175 -3.06 -7.81 4.98
C VAL A 175 -4.07 -8.27 3.94
N ALA A 176 -4.60 -9.49 4.10
CA ALA A 176 -5.51 -10.12 3.15
C ALA A 176 -5.03 -10.05 1.69
N GLY A 177 -3.71 -10.17 1.47
CA GLY A 177 -3.11 -9.88 0.17
C GLY A 177 -3.40 -10.92 -0.91
N ALA A 178 -3.52 -10.50 -2.17
CA ALA A 178 -3.71 -11.38 -3.33
C ALA A 178 -2.38 -11.95 -3.88
N ASN A 179 -1.46 -12.36 -3.01
CA ASN A 179 -0.06 -12.61 -3.35
C ASN A 179 0.18 -13.81 -4.28
N TYR A 180 -0.73 -14.79 -4.29
CA TYR A 180 -0.76 -15.92 -5.21
C TYR A 180 -2.03 -15.95 -6.06
N GLY A 181 -2.74 -14.82 -6.13
CA GLY A 181 -3.95 -14.66 -6.91
C GLY A 181 -5.22 -14.68 -6.08
N ILE A 182 -6.35 -14.78 -6.78
CA ILE A 182 -7.68 -14.80 -6.21
C ILE A 182 -8.39 -16.11 -6.58
N VAL A 183 -9.09 -16.72 -5.63
CA VAL A 183 -9.77 -18.03 -5.79
C VAL A 183 -10.78 -18.03 -6.94
N SER A 184 -11.48 -16.93 -7.17
CA SER A 184 -12.45 -16.79 -8.27
C SER A 184 -11.79 -16.71 -9.66
N CYS A 185 -10.49 -16.44 -9.74
CA CYS A 185 -9.71 -16.43 -11.00
C CYS A 185 -9.19 -17.83 -11.39
N PHE A 186 -9.98 -18.89 -11.16
CA PHE A 186 -9.63 -20.26 -11.56
C PHE A 186 -9.73 -20.47 -13.07
N ILE A 187 -10.64 -19.76 -13.75
CA ILE A 187 -10.68 -19.63 -15.21
C ILE A 187 -10.02 -18.30 -15.58
N PRO A 188 -8.99 -18.30 -16.43
CA PRO A 188 -8.40 -17.06 -16.92
C PRO A 188 -9.35 -16.36 -17.89
N ILE A 189 -9.52 -15.06 -17.70
CA ILE A 189 -10.26 -14.18 -18.63
C ILE A 189 -9.24 -13.33 -19.37
N PRO A 190 -9.31 -13.14 -20.70
CA PRO A 190 -8.26 -12.44 -21.46
C PRO A 190 -7.95 -11.01 -20.99
N VAL A 191 -8.92 -10.34 -20.36
CA VAL A 191 -8.83 -8.96 -19.87
C VAL A 191 -9.23 -8.88 -18.41
N GLY A 192 -8.84 -7.80 -17.73
CA GLY A 192 -9.24 -7.51 -16.36
C GLY A 192 -8.51 -8.34 -15.31
N ALA A 193 -9.11 -8.46 -14.12
CA ALA A 193 -8.45 -8.98 -12.93
C ALA A 193 -8.01 -10.44 -13.02
N CYS A 194 -8.61 -11.27 -13.88
CA CYS A 194 -8.27 -12.70 -13.98
C CYS A 194 -7.38 -13.06 -15.20
N ASN A 195 -6.73 -12.08 -15.83
CA ASN A 195 -5.89 -12.34 -17.00
C ASN A 195 -4.54 -13.01 -16.66
N ARG A 196 -3.97 -13.74 -17.63
CA ARG A 196 -2.69 -14.49 -17.46
C ARG A 196 -1.43 -13.64 -17.58
N ARG A 197 -1.54 -12.35 -17.89
CA ARG A 197 -0.40 -11.45 -18.06
C ARG A 197 -0.21 -10.60 -16.81
N THR A 198 -1.11 -9.65 -16.60
CA THR A 198 -1.14 -8.68 -15.49
C THR A 198 -2.25 -8.96 -14.47
N GLY A 199 -2.95 -10.10 -14.57
CA GLY A 199 -4.03 -10.43 -13.63
C GLY A 199 -3.60 -11.23 -12.40
N LEU A 200 -4.59 -11.59 -11.62
CA LEU A 200 -4.57 -12.35 -10.37
C LEU A 200 -4.99 -13.82 -10.56
N HIS A 201 -5.01 -14.31 -11.80
CA HIS A 201 -4.96 -15.75 -12.03
C HIS A 201 -3.62 -16.26 -11.50
N CYS A 202 -3.61 -17.31 -10.66
CA CYS A 202 -2.43 -17.76 -9.91
C CYS A 202 -1.17 -18.07 -10.76
N ARG A 203 -1.36 -18.38 -12.06
CA ARG A 203 -0.27 -18.61 -13.03
C ARG A 203 0.05 -17.39 -13.91
N SER A 204 -0.39 -16.20 -13.55
CA SER A 204 -0.14 -14.99 -14.34
C SER A 204 1.35 -14.65 -14.37
N THR A 205 1.80 -14.00 -15.44
CA THR A 205 3.20 -13.54 -15.55
C THR A 205 3.56 -12.60 -14.40
N PHE A 206 2.66 -11.70 -14.01
CA PHE A 206 2.84 -10.79 -12.88
C PHE A 206 3.08 -11.53 -11.56
N LEU A 207 2.22 -12.49 -11.21
CA LEU A 207 2.38 -13.23 -9.95
C LEU A 207 3.60 -14.15 -9.98
N ARG A 208 3.95 -14.72 -11.14
CA ARG A 208 5.18 -15.51 -11.29
C ARG A 208 6.43 -14.66 -11.12
N ASP A 209 6.41 -13.42 -11.58
CA ASP A 209 7.52 -12.49 -11.44
C ASP A 209 7.75 -12.15 -9.96
N ILE A 210 6.74 -11.62 -9.27
CA ILE A 210 6.87 -11.24 -7.85
C ILE A 210 7.15 -12.43 -6.92
N ASN A 211 6.69 -13.64 -7.26
CA ASN A 211 6.94 -14.84 -6.46
C ASN A 211 8.16 -15.65 -6.93
N GLY A 212 8.84 -15.20 -7.98
CA GLY A 212 10.07 -15.79 -8.49
C GLY A 212 11.30 -15.49 -7.64
N GLN A 213 11.20 -14.47 -6.79
CA GLN A 213 12.22 -14.04 -5.83
C GLN A 213 11.62 -14.00 -4.42
N THR A 214 12.46 -13.97 -3.39
CA THR A 214 12.05 -13.98 -1.99
C THR A 214 12.89 -13.01 -1.19
N GLY A 215 12.31 -12.39 -0.16
CA GLY A 215 13.07 -11.56 0.78
C GLY A 215 13.36 -10.15 0.27
N TYR A 216 12.81 -9.76 -0.87
CA TYR A 216 13.02 -8.42 -1.43
C TYR A 216 12.03 -7.39 -0.86
N GLU A 217 10.97 -7.84 -0.19
CA GLU A 217 9.91 -6.96 0.30
C GLU A 217 10.37 -6.04 1.44
N GLY A 218 11.37 -6.45 2.22
CA GLY A 218 11.94 -5.66 3.31
C GLY A 218 12.81 -6.50 4.24
N THR A 219 13.24 -5.90 5.36
CA THR A 219 14.01 -6.61 6.40
C THR A 219 13.13 -7.62 7.13
N PHE A 220 11.89 -7.24 7.42
CA PHE A 220 10.87 -8.09 8.03
C PHE A 220 9.65 -8.16 7.13
N ILE A 221 9.14 -9.36 6.92
CA ILE A 221 8.07 -9.63 5.96
C ILE A 221 6.99 -10.42 6.69
N PHE A 222 5.78 -9.89 6.72
CA PHE A 222 4.67 -10.52 7.42
C PHE A 222 3.41 -10.58 6.57
N SER A 223 2.56 -11.55 6.87
CA SER A 223 1.20 -11.63 6.34
C SER A 223 0.15 -11.83 7.43
N ILE A 224 -0.97 -11.12 7.32
CA ILE A 224 -2.21 -11.40 8.07
C ILE A 224 -3.27 -11.80 7.06
N PHE A 225 -3.93 -12.94 7.25
CA PHE A 225 -4.98 -13.41 6.34
C PHE A 225 -5.99 -14.26 7.10
N SER A 226 -7.14 -14.57 6.48
CA SER A 226 -8.14 -15.46 7.07
C SER A 226 -8.44 -16.67 6.20
N ASP A 227 -8.79 -17.79 6.83
CA ASP A 227 -9.35 -18.95 6.13
C ASP A 227 -10.78 -18.76 5.63
N SER A 228 -11.43 -17.66 6.02
CA SER A 228 -12.80 -17.29 5.64
C SER A 228 -12.87 -16.02 4.78
N ASP A 229 -11.74 -15.62 4.18
CA ASP A 229 -11.67 -14.51 3.23
C ASP A 229 -12.43 -14.88 1.95
N GLU A 230 -13.57 -14.25 1.72
CA GLU A 230 -14.47 -14.50 0.61
C GLU A 230 -14.06 -13.82 -0.71
N LYS A 231 -13.17 -12.81 -0.66
CA LYS A 231 -12.75 -12.06 -1.86
C LYS A 231 -11.49 -12.65 -2.46
N ILE A 232 -10.44 -12.87 -1.66
CA ILE A 232 -9.19 -13.49 -2.11
C ILE A 232 -9.29 -15.00 -2.07
N GLY A 233 -9.92 -15.55 -1.04
CA GLY A 233 -9.95 -16.99 -0.78
C GLY A 233 -8.77 -17.47 0.05
N TYR A 234 -8.96 -18.61 0.72
CA TYR A 234 -7.93 -19.22 1.55
C TYR A 234 -6.85 -19.95 0.72
N ARG A 235 -7.28 -20.76 -0.26
CA ARG A 235 -6.41 -21.59 -1.09
C ARG A 235 -6.79 -21.52 -2.56
N GLY A 236 -5.78 -21.57 -3.42
CA GLY A 236 -5.91 -21.69 -4.86
C GLY A 236 -4.62 -22.22 -5.46
N CYS A 237 -4.72 -23.01 -6.52
CA CYS A 237 -3.55 -23.58 -7.21
C CYS A 237 -2.59 -24.32 -6.27
N ASN A 238 -3.16 -25.11 -5.35
CA ASN A 238 -2.44 -25.91 -4.34
C ASN A 238 -1.59 -25.11 -3.35
N THR A 239 -1.78 -23.79 -3.23
CA THR A 239 -1.09 -22.94 -2.26
C THR A 239 -2.08 -22.08 -1.46
N LEU A 240 -1.61 -21.56 -0.33
CA LEU A 240 -2.28 -20.45 0.36
C LEU A 240 -2.16 -19.19 -0.51
N LEU A 241 -3.24 -18.40 -0.61
CA LEU A 241 -3.28 -17.28 -1.54
C LEU A 241 -2.61 -16.00 -1.04
N SER A 242 -2.65 -15.77 0.28
CA SER A 242 -2.17 -14.53 0.89
C SER A 242 -0.77 -14.56 1.52
N PRO A 243 -0.29 -15.63 2.15
CA PRO A 243 1.08 -15.73 2.65
C PRO A 243 2.13 -15.44 1.57
N ILE A 244 3.26 -14.86 1.96
CA ILE A 244 4.37 -14.57 1.05
C ILE A 244 5.46 -15.62 1.23
N ARG A 245 6.00 -16.12 0.12
CA ARG A 245 7.11 -17.07 0.18
C ARG A 245 8.36 -16.41 0.73
N GLY A 246 8.92 -17.02 1.77
CA GLY A 246 10.12 -16.51 2.45
C GLY A 246 9.84 -15.40 3.44
N GLU A 247 8.57 -15.21 3.85
CA GLU A 247 8.23 -14.23 4.89
C GLU A 247 8.80 -14.61 6.26
N THR A 248 9.05 -13.60 7.10
CA THR A 248 9.49 -13.76 8.49
C THR A 248 8.45 -14.50 9.33
N GLY A 249 7.17 -14.27 9.06
CA GLY A 249 6.08 -15.01 9.68
C GLY A 249 4.72 -14.57 9.19
N PHE A 250 3.69 -15.29 9.60
CA PHE A 250 2.31 -14.92 9.29
C PHE A 250 1.37 -15.20 10.46
N VAL A 251 0.20 -14.56 10.42
CA VAL A 251 -0.93 -14.87 11.30
C VAL A 251 -2.14 -15.22 10.45
N LYS A 252 -2.60 -16.47 10.59
CA LYS A 252 -3.89 -16.91 10.07
C LYS A 252 -4.99 -16.61 11.09
N LYS A 253 -6.01 -15.87 10.69
CA LYS A 253 -7.25 -15.65 11.45
C LYS A 253 -8.33 -16.62 10.99
N GLU A 254 -9.24 -16.95 11.88
CA GLU A 254 -10.38 -17.81 11.57
C GLU A 254 -11.66 -16.99 11.52
N PHE A 255 -12.56 -17.32 10.60
CA PHE A 255 -13.91 -16.75 10.50
C PHE A 255 -13.97 -15.22 10.31
N LEU A 256 -12.91 -14.61 9.76
CA LEU A 256 -12.94 -13.21 9.35
C LEU A 256 -13.14 -13.13 7.84
N SER A 257 -14.11 -12.33 7.41
CA SER A 257 -14.24 -11.92 6.02
C SER A 257 -13.02 -11.09 5.57
N HIS A 258 -12.92 -10.81 4.27
CA HIS A 258 -11.85 -9.99 3.71
C HIS A 258 -11.71 -8.65 4.43
N ASP A 259 -12.83 -7.91 4.54
CA ASP A 259 -12.84 -6.60 5.18
C ASP A 259 -12.66 -6.69 6.71
N LEU A 260 -13.15 -7.74 7.36
CA LEU A 260 -12.93 -7.94 8.79
C LEU A 260 -11.48 -8.31 9.11
N THR A 261 -10.78 -8.95 8.19
CA THR A 261 -9.36 -9.32 8.38
C THR A 261 -8.52 -8.07 8.60
N ILE A 262 -8.73 -7.00 7.83
CA ILE A 262 -8.06 -5.73 8.07
C ILE A 262 -8.66 -4.99 9.27
N ASP A 263 -9.99 -4.88 9.36
CA ASP A 263 -10.64 -4.03 10.36
C ASP A 263 -10.49 -4.53 11.82
N LYS A 264 -10.29 -5.83 12.01
CA LYS A 264 -10.13 -6.44 13.35
C LYS A 264 -8.69 -6.67 13.76
N THR A 265 -7.71 -6.25 12.95
CA THR A 265 -6.29 -6.53 13.20
C THR A 265 -5.41 -5.27 13.26
N TYR A 266 -5.95 -4.06 13.34
CA TYR A 266 -5.14 -2.83 13.37
C TYR A 266 -4.05 -2.82 14.45
N GLU A 267 -4.34 -3.30 15.67
CA GLU A 267 -3.31 -3.39 16.72
C GLU A 267 -2.21 -4.38 16.36
N MET A 268 -2.57 -5.51 15.74
CA MET A 268 -1.59 -6.50 15.27
C MET A 268 -0.77 -5.94 14.09
N GLN A 269 -1.39 -5.21 13.17
CA GLN A 269 -0.70 -4.53 12.08
C GLN A 269 0.33 -3.53 12.62
N ARG A 270 -0.07 -2.73 13.62
CA ARG A 270 0.83 -1.82 14.33
C ARG A 270 1.96 -2.57 15.05
N ASN A 271 1.67 -3.69 15.71
CA ASN A 271 2.69 -4.47 16.41
C ASN A 271 3.72 -5.06 15.44
N PHE A 272 3.32 -5.47 14.24
CA PHE A 272 4.28 -5.93 13.24
C PHE A 272 5.25 -4.84 12.80
N ILE A 273 4.77 -3.62 12.53
CA ILE A 273 5.66 -2.53 12.10
C ILE A 273 6.47 -1.94 13.26
N GLN A 274 5.96 -1.97 14.50
CA GLN A 274 6.67 -1.37 15.64
C GLN A 274 7.59 -2.35 16.39
N LYS A 275 7.25 -3.64 16.41
CA LYS A 275 7.89 -4.67 17.26
C LYS A 275 8.28 -5.93 16.49
N GLN A 276 7.95 -6.03 15.20
CA GLN A 276 8.21 -7.20 14.36
C GLN A 276 7.62 -8.50 14.92
N ARG A 277 6.49 -8.40 15.63
CA ARG A 277 5.77 -9.54 16.22
C ARG A 277 4.29 -9.19 16.42
N PRO A 278 3.38 -10.17 16.55
CA PRO A 278 1.94 -9.88 16.62
C PRO A 278 1.47 -9.23 17.93
N VAL A 279 2.25 -9.28 19.02
CA VAL A 279 1.88 -8.82 20.39
C VAL A 279 2.91 -7.87 20.99
#